data_AF-A0A7Y3PEY4-F1
#
_entry.id   AF-A0A7Y3PEY4-F1
#
_cell.length_a   1.000
_cell.length_b   1.000
_cell.length_c   1.000
_cell.angle_alpha   90.00
_cell.angle_beta   90.00
_cell.angle_gamma   90.00
#
_symmetry.space_group_name_H-M   'P 1'
#
loop_
_entity.id
_entity.type
_entity.pdbx_description
1 polymer ?
#
loop_
_entity_poly.entity_id
_entity_poly.type
_entity_poly.pdbx_seq_one_letter_code
_entity_poly.pdbx_strand_id
1 'polypeptide(L)'
;MVSSSSQQAGSHLLEDCILGPEGLHFARQGPSGLDNERTHPSSIAANLPCLRCSRTRAKYAGVVLRPTRPDRNLALEMVRVTEAAAVSAARWSGRGDKNAADGAAVDAMRFVLGAVQMDGVVVIGEGEKDEAPMLYNGERIGNGHPPEVDIAVDPVDGTSLTASGRNGALSVIALAPRGTMFNPGPCFYMMKIAVGPRGRGSVDVNASATDNLKELSQRLKKPVQELGVVVLDRPRHDNLVLEIRETGARVLSISDGDVAGAIATGWPNSGADMLIGIGGTPEGVIAAAALKGLGGEIQGVLHARNPEEQLAAEAMGYDFTRVLSTDDLVASDNCFFSATAITDGDFLRGVRFTEFGATTQSLVVRSRSGTVRTIETFHRHDKLQEFTTGL
;
A
#
# COMPACT_ATOMS: atom_id res chain seq x y z
N MET A 1 12.90 -29.57 -50.28
CA MET A 1 12.58 -29.91 -51.67
C MET A 1 11.21 -30.59 -51.68
N VAL A 2 10.32 -30.14 -52.56
CA VAL A 2 9.32 -30.94 -53.32
C VAL A 2 8.48 -32.02 -52.59
N SER A 3 7.19 -31.67 -52.38
CA SER A 3 5.96 -32.50 -52.54
C SER A 3 5.69 -33.68 -51.57
N SER A 4 4.46 -34.13 -51.28
CA SER A 4 3.04 -33.72 -51.51
C SER A 4 2.17 -34.61 -50.56
N SER A 5 0.86 -34.45 -50.29
CA SER A 5 -0.29 -33.91 -51.06
C SER A 5 -1.47 -33.58 -50.11
N SER A 6 -2.39 -32.68 -50.53
CA SER A 6 -3.88 -32.75 -50.47
C SER A 6 -4.59 -33.67 -49.44
N GLN A 7 -5.74 -33.38 -48.79
CA GLN A 7 -6.87 -32.42 -48.94
C GLN A 7 -7.83 -32.67 -47.71
N GLN A 8 -8.96 -31.98 -47.40
CA GLN A 8 -9.71 -30.89 -48.03
C GLN A 8 -10.46 -29.99 -46.99
N ALA A 9 -11.17 -28.98 -47.50
CA ALA A 9 -12.12 -28.04 -46.88
C ALA A 9 -13.35 -28.64 -46.15
N GLY A 10 -13.92 -27.84 -45.24
CA GLY A 10 -15.21 -28.10 -44.58
C GLY A 10 -15.81 -26.82 -43.98
N SER A 11 -16.43 -25.99 -44.81
CA SER A 11 -17.10 -24.75 -44.40
C SER A 11 -18.52 -25.02 -43.90
N HIS A 12 -18.89 -24.51 -42.73
CA HIS A 12 -20.29 -24.39 -42.33
C HIS A 12 -20.70 -22.94 -42.10
N LEU A 13 -21.80 -22.58 -42.75
CA LEU A 13 -22.47 -21.29 -42.68
C LEU A 13 -23.16 -21.13 -41.32
N LEU A 14 -23.15 -19.92 -40.78
CA LEU A 14 -24.20 -19.42 -39.91
C LEU A 14 -24.57 -18.01 -40.39
N GLU A 15 -25.85 -17.82 -40.67
CA GLU A 15 -26.40 -16.68 -41.41
C GLU A 15 -26.63 -15.44 -40.55
N ASP A 16 -26.73 -14.29 -41.21
CA ASP A 16 -27.08 -13.02 -40.61
C ASP A 16 -28.45 -13.03 -39.94
N CYS A 17 -28.57 -12.30 -38.82
CA CYS A 17 -29.85 -11.79 -38.32
C CYS A 17 -29.68 -10.34 -37.89
N ILE A 18 -29.65 -9.45 -38.89
CA ILE A 18 -29.84 -8.01 -38.70
C ILE A 18 -31.34 -7.74 -38.58
N LEU A 19 -31.78 -7.21 -37.43
CA LEU A 19 -33.09 -6.56 -37.30
C LEU A 19 -32.88 -5.18 -36.66
N GLY A 20 -33.33 -4.15 -37.38
CA GLY A 20 -33.17 -2.74 -37.02
C GLY A 20 -34.26 -2.20 -36.07
N PRO A 21 -34.19 -0.90 -35.72
CA PRO A 21 -35.02 -0.31 -34.67
C PRO A 21 -36.22 0.49 -35.20
N GLU A 22 -37.42 0.09 -34.80
CA GLU A 22 -38.62 0.93 -34.74
C GLU A 22 -39.32 0.64 -33.39
N GLY A 23 -39.86 1.58 -32.62
CA GLY A 23 -40.07 3.01 -32.87
C GLY A 23 -41.53 3.39 -32.66
N LEU A 24 -41.99 3.55 -31.41
CA LEU A 24 -43.37 3.99 -31.13
C LEU A 24 -43.51 4.75 -29.79
N HIS A 25 -43.78 6.05 -29.89
CA HIS A 25 -44.32 6.90 -28.82
C HIS A 25 -45.85 6.87 -28.85
N PHE A 26 -46.51 7.05 -27.69
CA PHE A 26 -47.72 7.87 -27.41
C PHE A 26 -48.16 7.52 -25.97
N ALA A 27 -47.99 8.38 -24.95
CA ALA A 27 -48.76 9.59 -24.58
C ALA A 27 -49.88 9.33 -23.55
N ARG A 28 -50.20 10.36 -22.76
CA ARG A 28 -51.04 10.30 -21.52
C ARG A 28 -52.53 10.51 -21.81
N GLN A 29 -53.42 10.00 -20.93
CA GLN A 29 -54.32 10.79 -20.03
C GLN A 29 -55.33 9.88 -19.27
N GLY A 30 -55.81 10.32 -18.09
CA GLY A 30 -56.96 9.73 -17.35
C GLY A 30 -58.29 10.45 -17.70
N PRO A 31 -59.30 10.60 -16.79
CA PRO A 31 -59.34 10.32 -15.33
C PRO A 31 -60.71 9.74 -14.82
N SER A 32 -61.06 10.03 -13.54
CA SER A 32 -62.31 9.73 -12.76
C SER A 32 -62.39 8.37 -12.05
N GLY A 33 -62.97 8.21 -10.84
CA GLY A 33 -63.50 9.19 -9.85
C GLY A 33 -64.40 8.50 -8.77
N LEU A 34 -64.69 9.20 -7.66
CA LEU A 34 -65.70 8.95 -6.58
C LEU A 34 -65.29 8.27 -5.24
N ASP A 35 -64.95 9.13 -4.27
CA ASP A 35 -65.42 9.28 -2.87
C ASP A 35 -66.14 8.15 -2.09
N ASN A 36 -65.82 8.03 -0.79
CA ASN A 36 -66.83 8.10 0.29
C ASN A 36 -66.23 8.48 1.67
N GLU A 37 -66.96 9.28 2.46
CA GLU A 37 -66.55 9.78 3.80
C GLU A 37 -67.14 8.94 4.95
N ARG A 38 -66.47 8.92 6.12
CA ARG A 38 -67.09 8.72 7.46
C ARG A 38 -66.31 9.44 8.57
N THR A 39 -67.01 9.90 9.60
CA THR A 39 -66.49 10.84 10.62
C THR A 39 -66.72 10.40 12.09
N HIS A 40 -65.67 10.58 12.92
CA HIS A 40 -65.69 10.86 14.39
C HIS A 40 -66.22 9.80 15.40
N PRO A 41 -65.97 9.92 16.74
CA PRO A 41 -65.16 10.91 17.50
C PRO A 41 -64.14 10.36 18.57
N SER A 42 -63.20 11.24 18.96
CA SER A 42 -62.50 11.43 20.25
C SER A 42 -62.31 10.32 21.33
N SER A 43 -61.09 10.22 21.86
CA SER A 43 -60.84 10.15 23.32
C SER A 43 -59.50 10.81 23.70
N ILE A 44 -59.45 11.38 24.91
CA ILE A 44 -58.36 12.26 25.42
C ILE A 44 -57.41 11.48 26.31
N ALA A 45 -56.10 11.64 26.12
CA ALA A 45 -55.09 11.43 27.17
C ALA A 45 -53.85 12.31 26.89
N ALA A 46 -53.67 13.36 27.68
CA ALA A 46 -52.46 14.19 27.64
C ALA A 46 -51.32 13.52 28.42
N ASN A 47 -50.08 13.65 27.94
CA ASN A 47 -48.90 13.64 28.81
C ASN A 47 -47.71 14.38 28.17
N LEU A 48 -46.90 15.01 29.02
CA LEU A 48 -45.99 16.11 28.67
C LEU A 48 -44.80 15.68 27.77
N PRO A 49 -44.26 16.59 26.94
CA PRO A 49 -43.00 16.35 26.23
C PRO A 49 -41.82 16.30 27.21
N CYS A 50 -41.03 15.23 27.16
CA CYS A 50 -39.83 15.06 27.98
C CYS A 50 -38.74 16.07 27.59
N LEU A 51 -38.61 17.14 28.38
CA LEU A 51 -37.68 18.27 28.20
C LEU A 51 -36.18 17.92 28.39
N ARG A 52 -35.78 16.65 28.29
CA ARG A 52 -34.40 16.18 28.45
C ARG A 52 -33.74 15.60 27.19
N CYS A 53 -34.45 15.54 26.06
CA CYS A 53 -33.92 14.97 24.80
C CYS A 53 -33.56 16.01 23.72
N SER A 54 -33.03 17.18 24.11
CA SER A 54 -32.78 18.32 23.21
C SER A 54 -31.31 18.78 23.10
N ARG A 55 -30.33 18.01 23.63
CA ARG A 55 -28.92 18.43 23.71
C ARG A 55 -27.88 17.62 22.91
N THR A 56 -28.29 16.71 22.02
CA THR A 56 -27.35 15.88 21.22
C THR A 56 -27.43 16.04 19.70
N ARG A 57 -28.34 16.86 19.15
CA ARG A 57 -28.44 17.12 17.69
C ARG A 57 -27.63 18.32 17.18
N ALA A 58 -26.91 19.04 18.04
CA ALA A 58 -26.26 20.33 17.71
C ALA A 58 -24.73 20.26 17.46
N LYS A 59 -24.17 19.10 17.09
CA LYS A 59 -22.72 18.95 16.79
C LYS A 59 -22.36 18.55 15.35
N TYR A 60 -23.34 18.32 14.48
CA TYR A 60 -23.13 17.95 13.06
C TYR A 60 -23.89 18.87 12.09
N ALA A 61 -24.11 20.12 12.48
CA ALA A 61 -24.63 21.15 11.58
C ALA A 61 -23.46 21.96 11.01
N GLY A 62 -23.18 21.84 9.71
CA GLY A 62 -22.53 22.95 8.99
C GLY A 62 -21.24 22.73 8.20
N VAL A 63 -20.92 21.54 7.68
CA VAL A 63 -20.21 21.48 6.38
C VAL A 63 -20.82 20.37 5.53
N VAL A 64 -21.75 20.73 4.63
CA VAL A 64 -22.15 19.84 3.54
C VAL A 64 -21.06 19.93 2.47
N LEU A 65 -20.02 19.10 2.63
CA LEU A 65 -19.03 18.90 1.57
C LEU A 65 -19.77 18.41 0.32
N ARG A 66 -19.72 19.19 -0.77
CA ARG A 66 -20.27 18.75 -2.05
C ARG A 66 -19.51 17.48 -2.46
N PRO A 67 -20.19 16.37 -2.79
CA PRO A 67 -19.50 15.15 -3.20
C PRO A 67 -18.72 15.41 -4.49
N THR A 68 -17.39 15.42 -4.38
CA THR A 68 -16.48 15.46 -5.52
C THR A 68 -16.51 14.10 -6.22
N ARG A 69 -16.52 14.08 -7.55
CA ARG A 69 -16.34 12.83 -8.30
C ARG A 69 -15.00 12.19 -7.92
N PRO A 70 -14.93 10.85 -7.75
CA PRO A 70 -13.66 10.16 -7.69
C PRO A 70 -12.86 10.42 -8.97
N ASP A 71 -11.60 10.79 -8.77
CA ASP A 71 -10.52 10.76 -9.75
C ASP A 71 -10.12 9.30 -10.08
N ARG A 72 -9.31 9.13 -11.13
CA ARG A 72 -8.77 7.83 -11.54
C ARG A 72 -7.97 7.21 -10.40
N ASN A 73 -8.34 6.00 -10.00
CA ASN A 73 -7.72 5.33 -8.86
C ASN A 73 -6.45 4.59 -9.29
N LEU A 74 -5.34 5.32 -9.42
CA LEU A 74 -4.03 4.77 -9.80
C LEU A 74 -3.61 3.58 -8.91
N ALA A 75 -4.02 3.52 -7.65
CA ALA A 75 -3.74 2.39 -6.76
C ALA A 75 -4.24 1.03 -7.31
N LEU A 76 -5.34 1.01 -8.08
CA LEU A 76 -5.84 -0.21 -8.74
C LEU A 76 -5.09 -0.55 -10.04
N GLU A 77 -4.28 0.36 -10.57
CA GLU A 77 -3.32 0.05 -11.63
C GLU A 77 -1.99 -0.40 -11.03
N MET A 78 -1.59 0.17 -9.89
CA MET A 78 -0.39 -0.24 -9.15
C MET A 78 -0.45 -1.67 -8.62
N VAL A 79 -1.64 -2.23 -8.38
CA VAL A 79 -1.75 -3.65 -8.01
C VAL A 79 -1.15 -4.57 -9.07
N ARG A 80 -1.37 -4.26 -10.36
CA ARG A 80 -0.82 -5.07 -11.47
C ARG A 80 0.70 -4.95 -11.58
N VAL A 81 1.25 -3.81 -11.13
CA VAL A 81 2.70 -3.57 -11.09
C VAL A 81 3.35 -4.46 -10.04
N THR A 82 2.85 -4.44 -8.79
CA THR A 82 3.39 -5.28 -7.71
C THR A 82 3.07 -6.76 -7.91
N GLU A 83 1.95 -7.10 -8.57
CA GLU A 83 1.63 -8.48 -8.95
C GLU A 83 2.60 -9.04 -9.98
N ALA A 84 2.91 -8.28 -11.04
CA ALA A 84 3.87 -8.73 -12.06
C ALA A 84 5.27 -8.92 -11.45
N ALA A 85 5.73 -7.96 -10.65
CA ALA A 85 6.99 -8.03 -9.93
C ALA A 85 7.04 -9.24 -8.98
N ALA A 86 6.01 -9.44 -8.16
CA ALA A 86 5.96 -10.54 -7.21
C ALA A 86 5.89 -11.93 -7.87
N VAL A 87 5.13 -12.08 -8.96
CA VAL A 87 5.07 -13.34 -9.72
C VAL A 87 6.41 -13.68 -10.38
N SER A 88 7.17 -12.66 -10.82
CA SER A 88 8.52 -12.84 -11.35
C SER A 88 9.52 -13.21 -10.25
N ALA A 89 9.55 -12.45 -9.14
CA ALA A 89 10.43 -12.70 -8.00
C ALA A 89 10.20 -14.09 -7.37
N ALA A 90 8.93 -14.50 -7.22
CA ALA A 90 8.57 -15.76 -6.58
C ALA A 90 9.08 -17.01 -7.33
N ARG A 91 9.43 -16.89 -8.61
CA ARG A 91 10.08 -17.98 -9.38
C ARG A 91 11.49 -18.28 -8.89
N TRP A 92 12.13 -17.31 -8.26
CA TRP A 92 13.45 -17.40 -7.64
C TRP A 92 13.41 -17.67 -6.14
N SER A 93 12.20 -17.76 -5.56
CA SER A 93 12.00 -18.09 -4.15
C SER A 93 12.70 -19.40 -3.78
N GLY A 94 13.55 -19.37 -2.75
CA GLY A 94 14.32 -20.52 -2.26
C GLY A 94 15.45 -20.99 -3.16
N ARG A 95 15.83 -20.24 -4.22
CA ARG A 95 16.91 -20.65 -5.16
C ARG A 95 18.31 -20.15 -4.79
N GLY A 96 18.45 -19.38 -3.72
CA GLY A 96 19.74 -18.84 -3.25
C GLY A 96 20.31 -17.67 -4.05
N ASP A 97 19.67 -17.28 -5.16
CA ASP A 97 20.08 -16.13 -5.98
C ASP A 97 19.16 -14.94 -5.73
N LYS A 98 19.64 -14.00 -4.89
CA LYS A 98 18.90 -12.78 -4.56
C LYS A 98 18.89 -11.78 -5.73
N ASN A 99 19.98 -11.71 -6.51
CA ASN A 99 20.12 -10.71 -7.57
C ASN A 99 19.23 -11.08 -8.77
N ALA A 100 19.09 -12.37 -9.07
CA ALA A 100 18.17 -12.84 -10.11
C ALA A 100 16.69 -12.70 -9.71
N ALA A 101 16.37 -12.87 -8.42
CA ALA A 101 15.03 -12.61 -7.89
C ALA A 101 14.64 -11.13 -8.05
N ASP A 102 15.57 -10.26 -7.71
CA ASP A 102 15.45 -8.81 -7.71
C ASP A 102 15.35 -8.24 -9.13
N GLY A 103 16.30 -8.57 -10.01
CA GLY A 103 16.28 -8.15 -11.42
C GLY A 103 15.01 -8.60 -12.16
N ALA A 104 14.51 -9.81 -11.89
CA ALA A 104 13.25 -10.27 -12.46
C ALA A 104 12.02 -9.48 -11.96
N ALA A 105 12.08 -8.94 -10.74
CA ALA A 105 11.05 -8.06 -10.20
C ALA A 105 11.14 -6.65 -10.80
N VAL A 106 12.34 -6.08 -10.88
CA VAL A 106 12.65 -4.80 -11.53
C VAL A 106 12.15 -4.78 -12.97
N ASP A 107 12.51 -5.79 -13.77
CA ASP A 107 12.12 -5.92 -15.18
C ASP A 107 10.58 -5.89 -15.34
N ALA A 108 9.89 -6.72 -14.57
CA ALA A 108 8.44 -6.86 -14.64
C ALA A 108 7.70 -5.61 -14.11
N MET A 109 8.18 -5.03 -13.01
CA MET A 109 7.68 -3.77 -12.47
C MET A 109 7.81 -2.64 -13.50
N ARG A 110 9.02 -2.48 -14.06
CA ARG A 110 9.35 -1.42 -15.01
C ARG A 110 8.61 -1.54 -16.34
N PHE A 111 8.35 -2.77 -16.80
CA PHE A 111 7.54 -3.06 -17.98
C PHE A 111 6.09 -2.63 -17.80
N VAL A 112 5.43 -3.06 -16.71
CA VAL A 112 4.02 -2.71 -16.46
C VAL A 112 3.85 -1.21 -16.21
N LEU A 113 4.76 -0.59 -15.45
CA LEU A 113 4.74 0.85 -15.17
C LEU A 113 4.84 1.70 -16.45
N GLY A 114 5.59 1.26 -17.46
CA GLY A 114 5.73 1.96 -18.73
C GLY A 114 4.42 2.16 -19.49
N ALA A 115 3.41 1.32 -19.25
CA ALA A 115 2.09 1.41 -19.88
C ALA A 115 1.07 2.25 -19.06
N VAL A 116 1.41 2.67 -17.84
CA VAL A 116 0.49 3.43 -16.97
C VAL A 116 0.33 4.87 -17.47
N GLN A 117 -0.90 5.39 -17.39
CA GLN A 117 -1.19 6.77 -17.77
C GLN A 117 -0.86 7.75 -16.63
N MET A 118 0.39 8.18 -16.59
CA MET A 118 0.96 9.17 -15.66
C MET A 118 2.25 9.79 -16.24
N ASP A 119 2.63 10.97 -15.75
CA ASP A 119 4.02 11.45 -15.75
C ASP A 119 4.58 11.15 -14.37
N GLY A 120 5.25 10.00 -14.24
CA GLY A 120 5.92 9.60 -13.03
C GLY A 120 7.40 9.96 -13.05
N VAL A 121 7.95 10.33 -11.89
CA VAL A 121 9.39 10.31 -11.64
C VAL A 121 9.68 9.44 -10.44
N VAL A 122 10.64 8.53 -10.59
CA VAL A 122 11.18 7.73 -9.50
C VAL A 122 11.97 8.66 -8.57
N VAL A 123 11.48 8.84 -7.35
CA VAL A 123 12.18 9.55 -6.26
C VAL A 123 12.94 8.56 -5.37
N ILE A 124 12.45 7.32 -5.31
CA ILE A 124 13.04 6.18 -4.62
C ILE A 124 12.93 4.97 -5.55
N GLY A 125 14.05 4.30 -5.80
CA GLY A 125 14.10 3.00 -6.45
C GLY A 125 15.46 2.32 -6.24
N GLU A 126 15.93 1.57 -7.24
CA GLU A 126 17.08 0.66 -7.15
C GLU A 126 18.41 1.34 -6.81
N GLY A 127 18.53 2.65 -7.04
CA GLY A 127 19.71 3.43 -6.74
C GLY A 127 19.93 4.58 -7.71
N GLU A 128 21.17 5.08 -7.75
CA GLU A 128 21.56 6.13 -8.69
C GLU A 128 21.73 5.57 -10.11
N LYS A 129 21.57 6.45 -11.11
CA LYS A 129 21.51 6.06 -12.54
C LYS A 129 22.74 5.29 -13.05
N ASP A 130 23.91 5.54 -12.48
CA ASP A 130 25.15 4.88 -12.88
C ASP A 130 25.31 3.48 -12.23
N GLU A 131 24.49 3.17 -11.22
CA GLU A 131 24.47 1.91 -10.47
C GLU A 131 23.26 1.03 -10.82
N ALA A 132 22.12 1.65 -11.16
CA ALA A 132 20.86 1.00 -11.49
C ALA A 132 20.44 1.26 -12.96
N PRO A 133 20.33 0.23 -13.83
CA PRO A 133 19.97 0.42 -15.24
C PRO A 133 18.48 0.77 -15.47
N MET A 134 17.62 0.48 -14.50
CA MET A 134 16.17 0.70 -14.52
C MET A 134 15.68 1.05 -13.11
N LEU A 135 14.56 1.77 -13.00
CA LEU A 135 14.01 2.25 -11.73
C LEU A 135 15.02 3.07 -10.91
N TYR A 136 15.91 3.81 -11.59
CA TYR A 136 16.89 4.68 -10.95
C TYR A 136 16.28 6.01 -10.49
N ASN A 137 16.89 6.64 -9.49
CA ASN A 137 16.49 7.94 -8.98
C ASN A 137 16.51 9.00 -10.10
N GLY A 138 15.35 9.62 -10.35
CA GLY A 138 15.11 10.56 -11.44
C GLY A 138 14.59 9.95 -12.75
N GLU A 139 14.39 8.63 -12.86
CA GLU A 139 13.82 8.02 -14.07
C GLU A 139 12.37 8.51 -14.30
N ARG A 140 12.06 8.93 -15.54
CA ARG A 140 10.70 9.25 -15.98
C ARG A 140 9.96 8.00 -16.48
N ILE A 141 8.79 7.75 -15.91
CA ILE A 141 8.03 6.50 -16.08
C ILE A 141 6.54 6.79 -16.34
N GLY A 142 5.88 5.90 -17.09
CA GLY A 142 4.52 6.07 -17.60
C GLY A 142 4.51 6.67 -19.01
N ASN A 143 3.31 6.93 -19.53
CA ASN A 143 3.15 7.46 -20.89
C ASN A 143 3.24 9.00 -21.01
N GLY A 144 3.56 9.71 -19.93
CA GLY A 144 3.77 11.16 -19.91
C GLY A 144 2.49 12.01 -19.90
N HIS A 145 1.31 11.40 -19.84
CA HIS A 145 0.06 12.14 -19.62
C HIS A 145 -0.19 12.39 -18.12
N PRO A 146 -0.89 13.48 -17.74
CA PRO A 146 -1.26 13.71 -16.34
C PRO A 146 -1.99 12.52 -15.68
N PRO A 147 -1.83 12.31 -14.36
CA PRO A 147 -1.22 13.25 -13.40
C PRO A 147 0.31 13.17 -13.32
N GLU A 148 0.91 14.27 -12.84
CA GLU A 148 2.33 14.30 -12.45
C GLU A 148 2.48 13.73 -11.02
N VAL A 149 3.28 12.68 -10.89
CA VAL A 149 3.48 11.95 -9.62
C VAL A 149 4.95 11.73 -9.28
N ASP A 150 5.25 11.69 -7.99
CA ASP A 150 6.43 11.03 -7.42
C ASP A 150 6.12 9.53 -7.28
N ILE A 151 7.14 8.70 -7.51
CA ILE A 151 7.09 7.24 -7.37
C ILE A 151 8.19 6.82 -6.39
N ALA A 152 7.82 5.98 -5.43
CA ALA A 152 8.76 5.21 -4.62
C ALA A 152 8.50 3.72 -4.85
N VAL A 153 9.50 2.97 -5.31
CA VAL A 153 9.42 1.53 -5.55
C VAL A 153 10.42 0.79 -4.69
N ASP A 154 10.03 -0.40 -4.26
CA ASP A 154 10.93 -1.46 -3.81
C ASP A 154 10.38 -2.77 -4.41
N PRO A 155 10.98 -3.26 -5.52
CA PRO A 155 10.52 -4.44 -6.22
C PRO A 155 10.54 -5.71 -5.37
N VAL A 156 11.45 -5.82 -4.39
CA VAL A 156 11.61 -6.98 -3.49
C VAL A 156 12.10 -6.52 -2.10
N ASP A 157 11.18 -6.02 -1.27
CA ASP A 157 11.43 -5.80 0.16
C ASP A 157 11.73 -7.17 0.79
N GLY A 158 13.01 -7.41 1.08
CA GLY A 158 13.54 -8.71 1.48
C GLY A 158 14.05 -9.60 0.34
N THR A 159 14.94 -9.11 -0.53
CA THR A 159 15.68 -9.95 -1.51
C THR A 159 16.32 -11.19 -0.88
N SER A 160 16.90 -11.06 0.33
CA SER A 160 17.44 -12.17 1.14
C SER A 160 16.38 -13.17 1.59
N LEU A 161 15.17 -12.70 1.95
CA LEU A 161 14.04 -13.55 2.32
C LEU A 161 13.58 -14.36 1.11
N THR A 162 13.40 -13.71 -0.04
CA THR A 162 13.04 -14.37 -1.30
C THR A 162 14.07 -15.43 -1.68
N ALA A 163 15.35 -15.08 -1.76
CA ALA A 163 16.41 -16.03 -2.15
C ALA A 163 16.49 -17.26 -1.22
N SER A 164 16.25 -17.07 0.09
CA SER A 164 16.26 -18.15 1.08
C SER A 164 14.92 -18.88 1.25
N GLY A 165 13.87 -18.46 0.53
CA GLY A 165 12.52 -19.05 0.61
C GLY A 165 11.83 -18.79 1.95
N ARG A 166 12.24 -17.72 2.65
CA ARG A 166 11.69 -17.32 3.95
C ARG A 166 10.50 -16.39 3.80
N ASN A 167 9.63 -16.43 4.80
CA ASN A 167 8.45 -15.59 4.93
C ASN A 167 8.81 -14.11 5.07
N GLY A 168 7.90 -13.23 4.64
CA GLY A 168 7.94 -11.78 4.84
C GLY A 168 8.28 -10.95 3.60
N ALA A 169 8.64 -11.55 2.46
CA ALA A 169 9.06 -10.80 1.28
C ALA A 169 7.86 -10.20 0.51
N LEU A 170 7.93 -8.91 0.19
CA LEU A 170 6.90 -8.17 -0.56
C LEU A 170 7.49 -7.50 -1.79
N SER A 171 6.64 -7.22 -2.79
CA SER A 171 6.90 -6.20 -3.80
C SER A 171 6.00 -5.01 -3.51
N VAL A 172 6.56 -3.79 -3.43
CA VAL A 172 5.84 -2.60 -2.98
C VAL A 172 6.05 -1.38 -3.88
N ILE A 173 5.04 -0.52 -3.91
CA ILE A 173 5.09 0.77 -4.61
C ILE A 173 4.19 1.80 -3.91
N ALA A 174 4.68 3.03 -3.82
CA ALA A 174 3.93 4.19 -3.39
C ALA A 174 3.96 5.28 -4.46
N LEU A 175 2.84 5.99 -4.63
CA LEU A 175 2.70 7.17 -5.49
C LEU A 175 2.16 8.35 -4.67
N ALA A 176 2.63 9.56 -4.95
CA ALA A 176 2.05 10.81 -4.45
C ALA A 176 2.15 11.90 -5.54
N PRO A 177 1.46 13.06 -5.43
CA PRO A 177 1.66 14.18 -6.33
C PRO A 177 3.13 14.63 -6.37
N ARG A 178 3.59 15.11 -7.52
CA ARG A 178 4.97 15.54 -7.77
C ARG A 178 5.50 16.50 -6.68
N GLY A 179 6.70 16.23 -6.17
CA GLY A 179 7.37 17.03 -5.14
C GLY A 179 6.75 16.93 -3.74
N THR A 180 6.05 15.84 -3.41
CA THR A 180 5.45 15.62 -2.08
C THR A 180 5.97 14.38 -1.36
N MET A 181 6.80 13.56 -1.98
CA MET A 181 7.62 12.57 -1.28
C MET A 181 8.94 13.17 -0.80
N PHE A 182 9.36 12.81 0.41
CA PHE A 182 10.71 13.08 0.88
C PHE A 182 11.72 12.32 0.02
N ASN A 183 12.68 13.04 -0.56
CA ASN A 183 13.81 12.44 -1.25
C ASN A 183 14.88 12.09 -0.21
N PRO A 184 15.30 10.82 -0.07
CA PRO A 184 16.35 10.43 0.88
C PRO A 184 17.76 10.87 0.44
N GLY A 185 17.98 11.08 -0.86
CA GLY A 185 19.28 11.40 -1.43
C GLY A 185 20.37 10.43 -0.95
N PRO A 186 21.50 10.93 -0.39
CA PRO A 186 22.60 10.09 0.09
C PRO A 186 22.31 9.37 1.42
N CYS A 187 21.22 9.71 2.12
CA CYS A 187 20.98 9.25 3.49
C CYS A 187 20.42 7.81 3.51
N PHE A 188 21.30 6.81 3.60
CA PHE A 188 20.91 5.41 3.49
C PHE A 188 20.02 4.91 4.65
N TYR A 189 20.29 5.32 5.89
CA TYR A 189 19.55 4.87 7.07
C TYR A 189 18.82 5.99 7.81
N MET A 190 17.73 5.63 8.50
CA MET A 190 17.04 6.46 9.47
C MET A 190 16.60 5.62 10.68
N MET A 191 16.58 6.23 11.87
CA MET A 191 15.82 5.70 13.00
C MET A 191 14.32 5.88 12.70
N LYS A 192 13.52 4.84 12.95
CA LYS A 192 12.08 4.80 12.71
C LYS A 192 11.35 4.45 14.01
N ILE A 193 10.18 5.05 14.21
CA ILE A 193 9.15 4.52 15.11
C ILE A 193 7.78 4.63 14.42
N ALA A 194 7.01 3.54 14.39
CA ALA A 194 5.73 3.49 13.70
C ALA A 194 4.67 2.74 14.51
N VAL A 195 3.42 3.19 14.41
CA VAL A 195 2.24 2.64 15.11
C VAL A 195 0.98 2.71 14.25
N GLY A 196 0.06 1.78 14.49
CA GLY A 196 -1.24 1.77 13.83
C GLY A 196 -2.18 2.91 14.25
N PRO A 197 -3.37 3.01 13.64
CA PRO A 197 -4.31 4.13 13.87
C PRO A 197 -4.76 4.32 15.32
N ARG A 198 -4.72 3.24 16.12
CA ARG A 198 -5.04 3.28 17.56
C ARG A 198 -3.89 3.81 18.41
N GLY A 199 -2.65 3.70 17.94
CA GLY A 199 -1.44 4.21 18.61
C GLY A 199 -1.09 5.66 18.21
N ARG A 200 -1.62 6.17 17.10
CA ARG A 200 -1.36 7.54 16.62
C ARG A 200 -1.46 8.60 17.74
N GLY A 201 -0.43 9.42 17.87
CA GLY A 201 -0.24 10.43 18.91
C GLY A 201 0.31 9.91 20.24
N SER A 202 0.91 8.71 20.28
CA SER A 202 1.55 8.15 21.49
C SER A 202 3.00 7.71 21.28
N VAL A 203 3.70 8.32 20.32
CA VAL A 203 5.11 8.02 20.03
C VAL A 203 5.94 9.30 19.89
N ASP A 204 7.20 9.22 20.31
CA ASP A 204 8.27 10.19 20.08
C ASP A 204 9.56 9.42 19.78
N VAL A 205 10.10 9.60 18.57
CA VAL A 205 11.33 8.94 18.13
C VAL A 205 12.58 9.29 18.97
N ASN A 206 12.56 10.40 19.72
CA ASN A 206 13.64 10.79 20.63
C ASN A 206 13.48 10.22 22.04
N ALA A 207 12.30 9.70 22.39
CA ALA A 207 12.05 9.08 23.69
C ALA A 207 12.56 7.63 23.72
N SER A 208 12.81 7.11 24.93
CA SER A 208 13.24 5.73 25.14
C SER A 208 12.19 4.73 24.59
N ALA A 209 12.61 3.50 24.25
CA ALA A 209 11.65 2.47 23.88
C ALA A 209 10.70 2.17 25.05
N THR A 210 11.23 2.23 26.27
CA THR A 210 10.52 2.08 27.54
C THR A 210 9.36 3.07 27.69
N ASP A 211 9.58 4.36 27.40
CA ASP A 211 8.56 5.39 27.58
C ASP A 211 7.54 5.37 26.44
N ASN A 212 7.99 5.16 25.20
CA ASN A 212 7.11 4.90 24.05
C ASN A 212 6.17 3.71 24.31
N LEU A 213 6.66 2.61 24.91
CA LEU A 213 5.83 1.44 25.22
C LEU A 213 4.85 1.68 26.38
N LYS A 214 5.21 2.49 27.39
CA LYS A 214 4.27 2.92 28.44
C LYS A 214 3.13 3.76 27.86
N GLU A 215 3.45 4.74 27.01
CA GLU A 215 2.45 5.60 26.37
C GLU A 215 1.56 4.80 25.42
N LEU A 216 2.12 3.92 24.58
CA LEU A 216 1.32 3.06 23.71
C LEU A 216 0.43 2.09 24.51
N SER A 217 0.92 1.51 25.62
CA SER A 217 0.13 0.68 26.54
C SER A 217 -1.09 1.43 27.08
N GLN A 218 -0.90 2.67 27.56
CA GLN A 218 -1.99 3.53 28.03
C GLN A 218 -2.97 3.87 26.91
N ARG A 219 -2.45 4.24 25.73
CA ARG A 219 -3.21 4.62 24.53
C ARG A 219 -4.10 3.48 24.03
N LEU A 220 -3.56 2.27 23.92
CA LEU A 220 -4.25 1.08 23.45
C LEU A 220 -5.15 0.44 24.52
N LYS A 221 -4.93 0.78 25.81
CA LYS A 221 -5.50 0.12 27.00
C LYS A 221 -5.15 -1.36 27.05
N LYS A 222 -3.88 -1.66 26.80
CA LYS A 222 -3.33 -3.00 26.61
C LYS A 222 -2.05 -3.12 27.46
N PRO A 223 -1.91 -4.14 28.33
CA PRO A 223 -0.71 -4.32 29.14
C PRO A 223 0.56 -4.34 28.28
N VAL A 224 1.65 -3.76 28.77
CA VAL A 224 2.96 -3.74 28.07
C VAL A 224 3.39 -5.15 27.64
N GLN A 225 3.13 -6.16 28.47
CA GLN A 225 3.48 -7.56 28.22
C GLN A 225 2.74 -8.19 27.03
N GLU A 226 1.61 -7.61 26.61
CA GLU A 226 0.87 -8.06 25.44
C GLU A 226 1.31 -7.34 24.15
N LEU A 227 2.03 -6.22 24.26
CA LEU A 227 2.51 -5.44 23.11
C LEU A 227 3.52 -6.26 22.29
N GLY A 228 3.36 -6.25 20.97
CA GLY A 228 4.31 -6.77 20.00
C GLY A 228 5.08 -5.62 19.34
N VAL A 229 6.41 -5.68 19.39
CA VAL A 229 7.32 -4.64 18.90
C VAL A 229 8.18 -5.22 17.79
N VAL A 230 7.97 -4.76 16.56
CA VAL A 230 8.76 -5.19 15.39
C VAL A 230 10.11 -4.49 15.39
N VAL A 231 11.19 -5.27 15.30
CA VAL A 231 12.57 -4.78 15.28
C VAL A 231 13.36 -5.61 14.27
N LEU A 232 14.20 -4.95 13.45
CA LEU A 232 15.13 -5.65 12.55
C LEU A 232 16.23 -6.35 13.36
N ASP A 233 16.46 -7.63 13.09
CA ASP A 233 17.51 -8.45 13.70
C ASP A 233 18.89 -8.01 13.19
N ARG A 234 19.53 -7.10 13.91
CA ARG A 234 20.81 -6.48 13.57
C ARG A 234 21.57 -6.15 14.86
N PRO A 235 22.90 -6.34 14.93
CA PRO A 235 23.69 -6.01 16.13
C PRO A 235 23.54 -4.56 16.62
N ARG A 236 23.27 -3.62 15.72
CA ARG A 236 22.95 -2.21 16.05
C ARG A 236 21.69 -2.03 16.91
N HIS A 237 20.86 -3.06 17.06
CA HIS A 237 19.63 -3.03 17.86
C HIS A 237 19.71 -3.89 19.13
N ASP A 238 20.86 -4.50 19.46
CA ASP A 238 20.96 -5.38 20.63
C ASP A 238 20.51 -4.68 21.93
N ASN A 239 20.96 -3.43 22.13
CA ASN A 239 20.55 -2.61 23.28
C ASN A 239 19.05 -2.26 23.27
N LEU A 240 18.49 -1.94 22.10
CA LEU A 240 17.06 -1.65 21.91
C LEU A 240 16.20 -2.89 22.21
N VAL A 241 16.63 -4.06 21.73
CA VAL A 241 15.98 -5.35 21.96
C VAL A 241 16.05 -5.76 23.44
N LEU A 242 17.16 -5.47 24.12
CA LEU A 242 17.28 -5.66 25.58
C LEU A 242 16.31 -4.74 26.33
N GLU A 243 16.31 -3.44 26.03
CA GLU A 243 15.42 -2.46 26.66
C GLU A 243 13.94 -2.87 26.51
N ILE A 244 13.49 -3.21 25.30
CA ILE A 244 12.12 -3.67 25.04
C ILE A 244 11.78 -4.89 25.88
N ARG A 245 12.68 -5.87 26.01
CA ARG A 245 12.48 -7.08 26.82
C ARG A 245 12.40 -6.77 28.32
N GLU A 246 13.16 -5.78 28.81
CA GLU A 246 13.12 -5.34 30.22
C GLU A 246 11.77 -4.70 30.59
N THR A 247 11.07 -4.07 29.64
CA THR A 247 9.67 -3.62 29.84
C THR A 247 8.67 -4.77 30.00
N GLY A 248 9.05 -5.98 29.55
CA GLY A 248 8.18 -7.15 29.44
C GLY A 248 7.45 -7.28 28.10
N ALA A 249 7.55 -6.31 27.19
CA ALA A 249 6.96 -6.38 25.84
C ALA A 249 7.61 -7.47 24.97
N ARG A 250 6.87 -7.96 23.97
CA ARG A 250 7.31 -9.02 23.07
C ARG A 250 8.03 -8.43 21.86
N VAL A 251 9.28 -8.85 21.63
CA VAL A 251 10.02 -8.50 20.40
C VAL A 251 9.62 -9.44 19.26
N LEU A 252 9.13 -8.87 18.18
CA LEU A 252 8.84 -9.53 16.91
C LEU A 252 10.04 -9.30 15.97
N SER A 253 11.05 -10.16 16.10
CA SER A 253 12.31 -10.01 15.35
C SER A 253 12.10 -10.38 13.88
N ILE A 254 12.47 -9.49 12.95
CA ILE A 254 12.44 -9.72 11.50
C ILE A 254 13.84 -9.61 10.91
N SER A 255 14.25 -10.49 9.99
CA SER A 255 15.60 -10.34 9.40
C SER A 255 15.65 -9.20 8.38
N ASP A 256 14.61 -9.01 7.59
CA ASP A 256 14.46 -7.98 6.57
C ASP A 256 12.94 -7.65 6.49
N GLY A 257 12.49 -6.70 5.67
CA GLY A 257 11.04 -6.44 5.54
C GLY A 257 10.49 -5.35 6.47
N ASP A 258 11.16 -4.20 6.64
CA ASP A 258 10.68 -3.19 7.59
C ASP A 258 9.50 -2.34 7.09
N VAL A 259 9.23 -2.32 5.77
CA VAL A 259 7.97 -1.80 5.21
C VAL A 259 6.82 -2.70 5.65
N ALA A 260 6.97 -4.02 5.49
CA ALA A 260 5.99 -5.00 5.97
C ALA A 260 5.77 -4.88 7.49
N GLY A 261 6.86 -4.75 8.25
CA GLY A 261 6.83 -4.55 9.70
C GLY A 261 6.07 -3.29 10.14
N ALA A 262 6.27 -2.17 9.44
CA ALA A 262 5.57 -0.93 9.73
C ALA A 262 4.07 -1.03 9.41
N ILE A 263 3.71 -1.61 8.25
CA ILE A 263 2.33 -1.85 7.83
C ILE A 263 1.59 -2.77 8.81
N ALA A 264 2.28 -3.80 9.31
CA ALA A 264 1.71 -4.74 10.28
C ALA A 264 1.16 -4.04 11.54
N THR A 265 1.76 -2.94 11.99
CA THR A 265 1.27 -2.16 13.14
C THR A 265 -0.14 -1.57 12.92
N GLY A 266 -0.49 -1.29 11.66
CA GLY A 266 -1.81 -0.80 11.24
C GLY A 266 -2.81 -1.89 10.86
N TRP A 267 -2.37 -3.16 10.79
CA TRP A 267 -3.19 -4.26 10.29
C TRP A 267 -3.93 -5.02 11.41
N PRO A 268 -5.23 -5.33 11.27
CA PRO A 268 -5.95 -6.12 12.26
C PRO A 268 -5.34 -7.52 12.45
N ASN A 269 -5.15 -7.91 13.72
CA ASN A 269 -4.68 -9.24 14.14
C ASN A 269 -3.25 -9.64 13.69
N SER A 270 -2.42 -8.70 13.22
CA SER A 270 -1.00 -8.95 12.93
C SER A 270 -0.19 -9.35 14.17
N GLY A 271 -0.63 -8.92 15.35
CA GLY A 271 0.10 -9.09 16.62
C GLY A 271 1.19 -8.04 16.86
N ALA A 272 1.46 -7.16 15.89
CA ALA A 272 2.34 -6.00 15.99
C ALA A 272 1.56 -4.75 16.44
N ASP A 273 2.08 -4.04 17.43
CA ASP A 273 1.52 -2.77 17.93
C ASP A 273 2.44 -1.58 17.62
N MET A 274 3.75 -1.81 17.53
CA MET A 274 4.80 -0.82 17.23
C MET A 274 5.88 -1.44 16.33
N LEU A 275 6.52 -0.64 15.48
CA LEU A 275 7.84 -0.89 14.91
C LEU A 275 8.80 0.16 15.45
N ILE A 276 10.03 -0.23 15.81
CA ILE A 276 11.07 0.70 16.26
C ILE A 276 12.48 0.20 15.90
N GLY A 277 13.34 1.10 15.43
CA GLY A 277 14.76 0.80 15.13
C GLY A 277 15.28 1.52 13.89
N ILE A 278 16.57 1.31 13.59
CA ILE A 278 17.28 1.89 12.45
C ILE A 278 17.11 0.99 11.22
N GLY A 279 16.49 1.53 10.18
CA GLY A 279 16.20 0.88 8.90
C GLY A 279 16.45 1.82 7.73
N GLY A 280 16.26 1.36 6.49
CA GLY A 280 16.58 2.21 5.32
C GLY A 280 15.65 3.41 5.19
N THR A 281 16.18 4.58 4.85
CA THR A 281 15.38 5.80 4.69
C THR A 281 14.32 5.67 3.58
N PRO A 282 14.61 5.10 2.39
CA PRO A 282 13.62 4.91 1.33
C PRO A 282 12.39 4.13 1.78
N GLU A 283 12.60 3.01 2.48
CA GLU A 283 11.57 2.14 3.04
C GLU A 283 10.69 2.89 4.06
N GLY A 284 11.28 3.84 4.81
CA GLY A 284 10.54 4.73 5.72
C GLY A 284 9.54 5.63 5.00
N VAL A 285 9.88 6.15 3.82
CA VAL A 285 8.98 6.97 2.98
C VAL A 285 7.85 6.11 2.38
N ILE A 286 8.17 4.89 1.92
CA ILE A 286 7.18 3.92 1.42
C ILE A 286 6.20 3.53 2.56
N ALA A 287 6.71 3.22 3.74
CA ALA A 287 5.92 2.92 4.93
C ALA A 287 5.03 4.11 5.35
N ALA A 288 5.52 5.35 5.25
CA ALA A 288 4.73 6.55 5.52
C ALA A 288 3.53 6.69 4.57
N ALA A 289 3.70 6.39 3.28
CA ALA A 289 2.58 6.39 2.33
C ALA A 289 1.49 5.37 2.70
N ALA A 290 1.88 4.17 3.10
CA ALA A 290 0.96 3.13 3.56
C ALA A 290 0.25 3.53 4.87
N LEU A 291 1.01 3.92 5.90
CA LEU A 291 0.49 4.27 7.22
C LEU A 291 -0.41 5.50 7.18
N LYS A 292 -0.08 6.53 6.38
CA LYS A 292 -0.95 7.69 6.14
C LYS A 292 -2.35 7.25 5.68
N GLY A 293 -2.43 6.26 4.79
CA GLY A 293 -3.72 5.77 4.30
C GLY A 293 -4.42 4.71 5.16
N LEU A 294 -3.68 4.00 6.01
CA LEU A 294 -4.26 3.20 7.10
C LEU A 294 -4.78 4.09 8.24
N GLY A 295 -4.26 5.32 8.38
CA GLY A 295 -4.55 6.26 9.46
C GLY A 295 -3.59 6.18 10.65
N GLY A 296 -2.50 5.41 10.51
CA GLY A 296 -1.44 5.27 11.52
C GLY A 296 -0.48 6.47 11.55
N GLU A 297 0.69 6.23 12.11
CA GLU A 297 1.77 7.20 12.26
C GLU A 297 3.13 6.52 12.14
N ILE A 298 4.05 7.19 11.47
CA ILE A 298 5.49 6.95 11.51
C ILE A 298 6.21 8.28 11.75
N GLN A 299 7.24 8.24 12.59
CA GLN A 299 8.23 9.29 12.76
C GLN A 299 9.60 8.69 12.46
N GLY A 300 10.55 9.53 12.05
CA GLY A 300 11.94 9.11 11.93
C GLY A 300 12.95 10.25 11.95
N VAL A 301 14.21 9.89 12.16
CA VAL A 301 15.37 10.81 12.19
C VAL A 301 16.48 10.18 11.36
N LEU A 302 17.11 10.96 10.48
CA LEU A 302 18.20 10.45 9.63
C LEU A 302 19.35 9.91 10.47
N HIS A 303 20.00 8.84 10.01
CA HIS A 303 21.04 8.15 10.75
C HIS A 303 22.24 7.83 9.84
N ALA A 304 23.33 8.58 10.00
CA ALA A 304 24.55 8.32 9.26
C ALA A 304 25.31 7.12 9.84
N ARG A 305 25.95 6.32 8.97
CA ARG A 305 26.81 5.19 9.35
C ARG A 305 28.14 5.67 9.95
N ASN A 306 28.57 6.88 9.59
CA ASN A 306 29.81 7.51 10.03
C ASN A 306 29.72 9.05 9.89
N PRO A 307 30.64 9.81 10.52
CA PRO A 307 30.62 11.28 10.45
C PRO A 307 30.85 11.88 9.05
N GLU A 308 31.52 11.16 8.14
CA GLU A 308 31.81 11.64 6.78
C GLU A 308 30.53 11.69 5.93
N GLU A 309 29.71 10.63 6.02
CA GLU A 309 28.37 10.57 5.43
C GLU A 309 27.45 11.66 5.99
N GLN A 310 27.50 11.90 7.31
CA GLN A 310 26.72 12.98 7.93
C GLN A 310 27.11 14.35 7.37
N LEU A 311 28.40 14.69 7.38
CA LEU A 311 28.90 15.99 6.89
C LEU A 311 28.62 16.19 5.40
N ALA A 312 28.73 15.13 4.59
CA ALA A 312 28.41 15.19 3.16
C ALA A 312 26.92 15.45 2.91
N ALA A 313 26.03 14.79 3.66
CA ALA A 313 24.59 15.00 3.57
C ALA A 313 24.15 16.36 4.16
N GLU A 314 24.74 16.82 5.27
CA GLU A 314 24.50 18.16 5.82
C GLU A 314 24.92 19.26 4.83
N ALA A 315 26.03 19.08 4.10
CA ALA A 315 26.44 19.99 3.03
C ALA A 315 25.45 20.01 1.82
N MET A 316 24.63 18.97 1.66
CA MET A 316 23.53 18.91 0.69
C MET A 316 22.18 19.42 1.26
N GLY A 317 22.14 19.83 2.54
CA GLY A 317 20.96 20.39 3.21
C GLY A 317 20.11 19.41 4.00
N TYR A 318 20.59 18.19 4.27
CA TYR A 318 19.91 17.23 5.13
C TYR A 318 20.15 17.52 6.62
N ASP A 319 19.11 17.40 7.45
CA ASP A 319 19.16 17.69 8.89
C ASP A 319 18.99 16.39 9.70
N PHE A 320 20.05 15.98 10.39
CA PHE A 320 20.09 14.77 11.23
C PHE A 320 19.51 14.97 12.64
N THR A 321 19.05 16.18 12.97
CA THR A 321 18.39 16.51 14.25
C THR A 321 16.87 16.65 14.10
N ARG A 322 16.38 16.83 12.88
CA ARG A 322 14.94 16.97 12.58
C ARG A 322 14.21 15.64 12.71
N VAL A 323 13.13 15.64 13.48
CA VAL A 323 12.08 14.61 13.40
C VAL A 323 11.28 14.82 12.11
N LEU A 324 11.32 13.83 11.24
CA LEU A 324 10.46 13.70 10.06
C LEU A 324 9.18 12.96 10.49
N SER A 325 8.06 13.66 10.52
CA SER A 325 6.75 13.04 10.73
C SER A 325 6.25 12.34 9.46
N THR A 326 5.12 11.64 9.55
CA THR A 326 4.45 11.03 8.39
C THR A 326 4.11 12.06 7.31
N ASP A 327 3.84 13.30 7.71
CA ASP A 327 3.53 14.42 6.82
C ASP A 327 4.78 15.13 6.28
N ASP A 328 5.96 14.93 6.89
CA ASP A 328 7.25 15.34 6.31
C ASP A 328 7.76 14.31 5.30
N LEU A 329 7.54 13.02 5.56
CA LEU A 329 7.91 11.92 4.67
C LEU A 329 7.04 11.85 3.41
N VAL A 330 5.72 12.08 3.56
CA VAL A 330 4.77 12.18 2.43
C VAL A 330 3.78 13.32 2.69
N ALA A 331 4.07 14.51 2.17
CA ALA A 331 3.33 15.73 2.44
C ALA A 331 1.89 15.75 1.88
N SER A 332 1.56 14.89 0.90
CA SER A 332 0.22 14.87 0.32
C SER A 332 -0.76 13.94 1.04
N ASP A 333 -1.99 14.41 1.22
CA ASP A 333 -3.14 13.59 1.62
C ASP A 333 -3.73 12.75 0.46
N ASN A 334 -3.13 12.78 -0.73
CA ASN A 334 -3.54 12.01 -1.89
C ASN A 334 -2.41 11.08 -2.38
N CYS A 335 -1.84 10.32 -1.46
CA CYS A 335 -0.96 9.20 -1.79
C CYS A 335 -1.73 7.89 -2.03
N PHE A 336 -1.08 7.01 -2.78
CA PHE A 336 -1.50 5.65 -3.08
C PHE A 336 -0.38 4.69 -2.68
N PHE A 337 -0.73 3.50 -2.23
CA PHE A 337 0.22 2.44 -1.91
C PHE A 337 -0.33 1.09 -2.40
N SER A 338 0.54 0.25 -2.96
CA SER A 338 0.25 -1.13 -3.31
C SER A 338 1.38 -2.04 -2.82
N ALA A 339 1.02 -3.21 -2.31
CA ALA A 339 1.94 -4.30 -2.00
C ALA A 339 1.38 -5.62 -2.52
N THR A 340 2.23 -6.49 -3.03
CA THR A 340 1.90 -7.89 -3.31
C THR A 340 2.93 -8.80 -2.66
N ALA A 341 2.47 -9.84 -1.97
CA ALA A 341 3.39 -10.75 -1.29
C ALA A 341 4.08 -11.72 -2.25
N ILE A 342 5.40 -11.86 -2.09
CA ILE A 342 6.27 -12.77 -2.83
C ILE A 342 6.28 -14.11 -2.10
N THR A 343 6.65 -14.09 -0.81
CA THR A 343 6.55 -15.21 0.12
C THR A 343 5.44 -14.95 1.15
N ASP A 344 5.06 -15.94 1.96
CA ASP A 344 4.00 -15.74 2.95
C ASP A 344 4.43 -14.73 4.02
N GLY A 345 3.52 -13.85 4.45
CA GLY A 345 3.74 -12.91 5.55
C GLY A 345 2.54 -12.82 6.48
N ASP A 346 2.62 -11.96 7.49
CA ASP A 346 1.64 -11.88 8.59
C ASP A 346 0.24 -11.42 8.14
N PHE A 347 0.14 -10.73 7.00
CA PHE A 347 -1.10 -10.14 6.50
C PHE A 347 -1.41 -10.42 5.02
N LEU A 348 -0.47 -11.00 4.27
CA LEU A 348 -0.66 -11.39 2.87
C LEU A 348 -0.03 -12.78 2.61
N ARG A 349 -0.73 -13.60 1.83
CA ARG A 349 -0.22 -14.87 1.28
C ARG A 349 0.69 -14.59 0.09
N GLY A 350 1.86 -15.20 0.09
CA GLY A 350 2.80 -15.16 -1.03
C GLY A 350 2.24 -15.82 -2.28
N VAL A 351 2.96 -15.68 -3.38
CA VAL A 351 2.55 -16.26 -4.68
C VAL A 351 2.38 -17.78 -4.56
N ARG A 352 1.37 -18.33 -5.23
CA ARG A 352 1.23 -19.79 -5.42
C ARG A 352 1.14 -20.12 -6.89
N PHE A 353 2.07 -20.93 -7.38
CA PHE A 353 1.99 -21.49 -8.72
C PHE A 353 1.01 -22.67 -8.73
N THR A 354 0.23 -22.78 -9.81
CA THR A 354 -0.82 -23.78 -10.04
C THR A 354 -0.71 -24.28 -11.48
N GLU A 355 -1.40 -25.36 -11.83
CA GLU A 355 -1.41 -25.88 -13.21
C GLU A 355 -1.94 -24.87 -14.26
N PHE A 356 -2.73 -23.87 -13.84
CA PHE A 356 -3.31 -22.84 -14.71
C PHE A 356 -2.52 -21.51 -14.71
N GLY A 357 -1.51 -21.37 -13.85
CA GLY A 357 -0.71 -20.15 -13.70
C GLY A 357 -0.37 -19.83 -12.25
N ALA A 358 -0.80 -18.69 -11.73
CA ALA A 358 -0.44 -18.25 -10.38
C ALA A 358 -1.61 -17.61 -9.62
N THR A 359 -1.56 -17.60 -8.28
CA THR A 359 -2.39 -16.71 -7.45
C THR A 359 -1.51 -15.75 -6.66
N THR A 360 -2.00 -14.53 -6.49
CA THR A 360 -1.36 -13.47 -5.68
C THR A 360 -2.33 -12.93 -4.65
N GLN A 361 -1.81 -12.45 -3.52
CA GLN A 361 -2.57 -11.61 -2.60
C GLN A 361 -1.90 -10.25 -2.47
N SER A 362 -2.70 -9.20 -2.63
CA SER A 362 -2.23 -7.80 -2.68
C SER A 362 -3.00 -6.92 -1.69
N LEU A 363 -2.31 -5.93 -1.13
CA LEU A 363 -2.87 -4.85 -0.31
C LEU A 363 -2.81 -3.54 -1.09
N VAL A 364 -3.94 -2.86 -1.24
CA VAL A 364 -4.03 -1.57 -1.93
C VAL A 364 -4.65 -0.53 -1.00
N VAL A 365 -3.94 0.56 -0.77
CA VAL A 365 -4.32 1.64 0.15
C VAL A 365 -4.40 2.97 -0.61
N ARG A 366 -5.42 3.78 -0.31
CA ARG A 366 -5.52 5.16 -0.77
C ARG A 366 -5.87 6.09 0.39
N SER A 367 -4.98 7.04 0.69
CA SER A 367 -5.12 7.92 1.85
C SER A 367 -6.31 8.87 1.77
N ARG A 368 -6.46 9.60 0.66
CA ARG A 368 -7.57 10.55 0.45
C ARG A 368 -8.97 9.96 0.69
N SER A 369 -9.14 8.66 0.48
CA SER A 369 -10.43 7.96 0.69
C SER A 369 -10.46 7.04 1.91
N GLY A 370 -9.35 6.92 2.64
CA GLY A 370 -9.16 5.93 3.72
C GLY A 370 -9.46 4.49 3.29
N THR A 371 -9.45 4.19 1.98
CA THR A 371 -9.93 2.90 1.49
C THR A 371 -8.79 1.92 1.36
N VAL A 372 -8.90 0.84 2.11
CA VAL A 372 -7.99 -0.30 2.13
C VAL A 372 -8.68 -1.46 1.40
N ARG A 373 -7.95 -2.16 0.53
CA ARG A 373 -8.43 -3.34 -0.19
C ARG A 373 -7.42 -4.47 -0.07
N THR A 374 -7.90 -5.64 0.29
CA THR A 374 -7.19 -6.90 0.03
C THR A 374 -7.75 -7.47 -1.27
N ILE A 375 -6.87 -7.81 -2.21
CA ILE A 375 -7.22 -8.36 -3.52
C ILE A 375 -6.57 -9.74 -3.62
N GLU A 376 -7.34 -10.74 -4.03
CA GLU A 376 -6.83 -12.05 -4.42
C GLU A 376 -7.05 -12.20 -5.92
N THR A 377 -5.97 -12.44 -6.67
CA THR A 377 -5.98 -12.48 -8.13
C THR A 377 -5.55 -13.85 -8.63
N PHE A 378 -6.29 -14.38 -9.61
CA PHE A 378 -6.01 -15.65 -10.27
C PHE A 378 -5.48 -15.37 -11.67
N HIS A 379 -4.17 -15.56 -11.85
CA HIS A 379 -3.43 -15.27 -13.07
C HIS A 379 -3.41 -16.48 -13.99
N ARG A 380 -4.03 -16.34 -15.17
CA ARG A 380 -4.02 -17.37 -16.22
C ARG A 380 -2.79 -17.24 -17.10
N HIS A 381 -1.86 -18.19 -16.96
CA HIS A 381 -0.57 -18.15 -17.64
C HIS A 381 -0.70 -18.28 -19.16
N ASP A 382 -1.63 -19.13 -19.62
CA ASP A 382 -1.93 -19.34 -21.04
C ASP A 382 -2.32 -18.05 -21.80
N LYS A 383 -2.94 -17.10 -21.08
CA LYS A 383 -3.31 -15.79 -21.63
C LYS A 383 -2.27 -14.70 -21.40
N LEU A 384 -1.50 -14.78 -20.32
CA LEU A 384 -0.49 -13.77 -20.00
C LEU A 384 0.77 -13.88 -20.89
N GLN A 385 1.11 -15.09 -21.36
CA GLN A 385 2.21 -15.26 -22.33
C GLN A 385 1.98 -14.53 -23.67
N GLU A 386 0.72 -14.22 -24.04
CA GLU A 386 0.39 -13.42 -25.24
C GLU A 386 0.88 -11.96 -25.13
N PHE A 387 1.09 -11.47 -23.90
CA PHE A 387 1.45 -10.07 -23.61
C PHE A 387 2.83 -9.90 -22.97
N THR A 388 3.43 -10.99 -22.48
CA THR A 388 4.71 -10.97 -21.77
C THR A 388 5.61 -12.10 -22.27
N THR A 389 6.55 -11.79 -23.17
CA THR A 389 7.58 -12.74 -23.63
C THR A 389 8.56 -13.05 -22.50
N GLY A 390 8.37 -14.17 -21.79
CA GLY A 390 9.33 -14.67 -20.80
C GLY A 390 8.78 -15.01 -19.41
N LEU A 391 7.47 -14.92 -19.17
CA LEU A 391 6.83 -15.49 -17.97
C LEU A 391 6.63 -17.01 -18.11
#